data_AF-A0A1Y1S1H1-F1
#
_entry.id   AF-A0A1Y1S1H1-F1
#
_cell.length_a   1.000
_cell.length_b   1.000
_cell.length_c   1.000
_cell.angle_alpha   90.00
_cell.angle_beta   90.00
_cell.angle_gamma   90.00
#
_symmetry.space_group_name_H-M   'P 1'
#
loop_
_entity.id
_entity.type
_entity.pdbx_description
1 polymer ?
#
loop_
_entity_poly.entity_id
_entity_poly.type
_entity_poly.pdbx_seq_one_letter_code
_entity_poly.pdbx_strand_id
1 'polypeptide(L)'
;MTAPYLSYALLVTIPLPRILMHLRRYPGPGLKALAAALVYPVVLLLPLKIESHTGLLIILSAAVPIYHILLIRMIRNQHLAASLLLLLNLVTIPAVFGRPELVSGFSDFLLSRLDNLAAANLAVAAVSPGEIEAFLFYGMGIMLVSVGLNDPIALFLKRSHLMPGFAGDSSSPNPAPADPEPARGRIIGYLERGIILVLMLSGNIGAIGFVLAAKGITRFRQLDDRDFAEYVLIGTLLSVGATMLTGVVLSAFV
;
A
#
# COMPACT_ATOMS: atom_id res chain seq x y z
N MET A 1 14.98 -19.32 -3.26
CA MET A 1 14.73 -18.30 -2.22
C MET A 1 14.50 -16.95 -2.90
N THR A 2 13.35 -16.78 -3.57
CA THR A 2 13.05 -15.55 -4.34
C THR A 2 12.14 -14.55 -3.62
N ALA A 3 11.59 -14.95 -2.48
CA ALA A 3 10.57 -14.21 -1.76
C ALA A 3 11.03 -12.87 -1.11
N PRO A 4 12.27 -12.68 -0.59
CA PRO A 4 12.58 -11.46 0.16
C PRO A 4 12.69 -10.23 -0.76
N TYR A 5 13.30 -10.38 -1.93
CA TYR A 5 13.44 -9.27 -2.88
C TYR A 5 12.15 -8.96 -3.63
N LEU A 6 11.31 -9.97 -3.90
CA LEU A 6 9.96 -9.75 -4.39
C LEU A 6 9.14 -8.92 -3.37
N SER A 7 9.17 -9.32 -2.10
CA SER A 7 8.47 -8.63 -1.02
C SER A 7 8.96 -7.19 -0.88
N TYR A 8 10.27 -6.98 -0.93
CA TYR A 8 10.86 -5.63 -0.96
C TYR A 8 10.35 -4.81 -2.15
N ALA A 9 10.39 -5.36 -3.37
CA ALA A 9 9.98 -4.63 -4.57
C ALA A 9 8.50 -4.22 -4.52
N LEU A 10 7.62 -5.12 -4.07
CA LEU A 10 6.20 -4.81 -3.87
C LEU A 10 5.99 -3.78 -2.76
N LEU A 11 6.68 -3.92 -1.62
CA LEU A 11 6.60 -2.98 -0.49
C LEU A 11 6.94 -1.55 -0.92
N VAL A 12 7.96 -1.37 -1.76
CA VAL A 12 8.36 -0.06 -2.30
C VAL A 12 7.40 0.46 -3.38
N THR A 13 6.79 -0.43 -4.17
CA THR A 13 5.93 -0.04 -5.30
C THR A 13 4.50 0.30 -4.88
N ILE A 14 3.93 -0.40 -3.89
CA ILE A 14 2.53 -0.21 -3.42
C ILE A 14 2.18 1.27 -3.12
N PRO A 15 3.01 2.08 -2.42
CA PRO A 15 2.68 3.48 -2.14
C PRO A 15 2.86 4.43 -3.34
N LEU A 16 3.56 4.00 -4.40
CA LEU A 16 3.98 4.85 -5.52
C LEU A 16 2.81 5.59 -6.22
N PRO A 17 1.67 4.94 -6.58
CA PRO A 17 0.53 5.64 -7.18
C PRO A 17 0.08 6.84 -6.33
N ARG A 18 0.06 6.70 -5.00
CA ARG A 18 -0.39 7.75 -4.10
C ARG A 18 0.59 8.90 -4.00
N ILE A 19 1.87 8.58 -3.92
CA ILE A 19 2.93 9.60 -3.94
C ILE A 19 2.81 10.42 -5.22
N LEU A 20 2.69 9.77 -6.38
CA LEU A 20 2.55 10.44 -7.68
C LEU A 20 1.27 11.28 -7.78
N MET A 21 0.13 10.78 -7.27
CA MET A 21 -1.12 11.54 -7.23
C MET A 21 -1.02 12.78 -6.32
N HIS A 22 -0.32 12.69 -5.19
CA HIS A 22 -0.09 13.83 -4.30
C HIS A 22 0.77 14.90 -4.98
N LEU A 23 1.81 14.48 -5.71
CA LEU A 23 2.68 15.38 -6.48
C LEU A 23 1.92 16.10 -7.61
N ARG A 24 0.83 15.52 -8.14
CA ARG A 24 0.00 16.13 -9.18
C ARG A 24 -0.83 17.34 -8.71
N ARG A 25 -1.09 17.46 -7.39
CA ARG A 25 -1.87 18.58 -6.82
C ARG A 25 -1.13 19.91 -6.78
N TYR A 26 0.18 19.92 -7.03
CA TYR A 26 0.99 21.14 -7.07
C TYR A 26 1.16 21.64 -8.51
N PRO A 27 1.09 22.96 -8.76
CA PRO A 27 1.42 23.53 -10.08
C PRO A 27 2.88 23.23 -10.42
N GLY A 28 3.12 22.62 -11.59
CA GLY A 28 4.43 22.08 -12.02
C GLY A 28 4.61 20.54 -11.96
N PRO A 29 3.57 19.69 -12.09
CA PRO A 29 3.67 18.24 -11.81
C PRO A 29 4.48 17.46 -12.85
N GLY A 30 4.92 18.09 -13.95
CA GLY A 30 5.76 17.45 -14.96
C GLY A 30 7.14 17.08 -14.42
N LEU A 31 7.83 18.04 -13.77
CA LEU A 31 9.22 17.84 -13.37
C LEU A 31 9.38 16.87 -12.20
N LYS A 32 8.51 16.96 -11.18
CA LYS A 32 8.56 16.05 -10.01
C LYS A 32 8.20 14.61 -10.38
N ALA A 33 7.22 14.42 -11.26
CA ALA A 33 6.86 13.09 -11.75
C ALA A 33 7.97 12.50 -12.63
N LEU A 34 8.60 13.34 -13.47
CA LEU A 34 9.78 12.93 -14.23
C LEU A 34 10.95 12.55 -13.32
N ALA A 35 11.21 13.34 -12.27
CA ALA A 35 12.23 13.03 -11.27
C ALA A 35 11.94 11.70 -10.56
N ALA A 36 10.67 11.44 -10.18
CA ALA A 36 10.27 10.15 -9.64
C ALA A 36 10.55 9.01 -10.64
N ALA A 37 10.31 9.22 -11.94
CA ALA A 37 10.61 8.22 -12.96
C ALA A 37 12.11 7.90 -13.12
N LEU A 38 12.99 8.86 -12.81
CA LEU A 38 14.44 8.67 -12.85
C LEU A 38 15.02 8.12 -11.54
N VAL A 39 14.52 8.57 -10.40
CA VAL A 39 15.03 8.20 -9.07
C VAL A 39 14.48 6.85 -8.61
N TYR A 40 13.23 6.53 -8.95
CA TYR A 40 12.58 5.32 -8.49
C TYR A 40 13.30 4.02 -8.89
N PRO A 41 13.77 3.84 -10.15
CA PRO A 41 14.56 2.68 -10.54
C PRO A 41 15.82 2.52 -9.71
N VAL A 42 16.50 3.64 -9.41
CA VAL A 42 17.72 3.64 -8.60
C VAL A 42 17.41 3.18 -7.18
N VAL A 43 16.39 3.74 -6.54
CA VAL A 43 15.97 3.35 -5.18
C VAL A 43 15.53 1.89 -5.12
N LEU A 44 14.77 1.43 -6.11
CA LEU A 44 14.28 0.06 -6.17
C LEU A 44 15.42 -0.95 -6.39
N LEU A 45 16.41 -0.63 -7.21
CA LEU A 45 17.49 -1.56 -7.57
C LEU A 45 18.71 -1.49 -6.65
N LEU A 46 18.94 -0.37 -5.95
CA LEU A 46 20.13 -0.14 -5.11
C LEU A 46 20.42 -1.26 -4.09
N PRO A 47 19.43 -1.81 -3.36
CA PRO A 47 19.71 -2.88 -2.42
C PRO A 47 19.86 -4.25 -3.08
N LEU A 48 19.53 -4.42 -4.36
CA LEU A 48 19.50 -5.73 -5.01
C LEU A 48 20.83 -6.09 -5.70
N LYS A 49 21.20 -7.36 -5.63
CA LYS A 49 22.32 -7.95 -6.38
C LYS A 49 21.84 -8.34 -7.78
N ILE A 50 22.57 -7.87 -8.79
CA ILE A 50 22.19 -8.00 -10.19
C ILE A 50 23.32 -8.72 -10.94
N GLU A 51 23.04 -9.89 -11.52
CA GLU A 51 24.10 -10.81 -11.96
C GLU A 51 24.44 -10.78 -13.47
N SER A 52 23.70 -10.07 -14.32
CA SER A 52 24.08 -9.84 -15.73
C SER A 52 23.06 -9.01 -16.52
N HIS A 53 21.79 -9.04 -16.13
CA HIS A 53 20.68 -8.45 -16.88
C HIS A 53 20.32 -7.02 -16.42
N THR A 54 21.34 -6.26 -15.98
CA THR A 54 21.17 -4.94 -15.33
C THR A 54 20.45 -3.94 -16.23
N GLY A 55 20.76 -3.91 -17.52
CA GLY A 55 20.11 -2.99 -18.47
C GLY A 55 18.60 -3.24 -18.60
N LEU A 56 18.18 -4.51 -18.73
CA LEU A 56 16.77 -4.89 -18.83
C LEU A 56 16.01 -4.53 -17.55
N LEU A 57 16.60 -4.80 -16.39
CA LEU A 57 15.99 -4.49 -15.08
C LEU A 57 15.83 -3.00 -14.85
N ILE A 58 16.81 -2.18 -15.25
CA ILE A 58 16.69 -0.71 -15.20
C ILE A 58 15.54 -0.26 -16.09
N ILE A 59 15.41 -0.79 -17.31
CA ILE A 59 14.32 -0.43 -18.23
C ILE A 59 12.96 -0.83 -17.64
N LEU A 60 12.82 -2.05 -17.12
CA LEU A 60 11.57 -2.56 -16.55
C LEU A 60 11.17 -1.79 -15.29
N SER A 61 12.13 -1.48 -14.41
CA SER A 61 11.88 -0.67 -13.20
C SER A 61 11.59 0.80 -13.52
N ALA A 62 12.18 1.37 -14.57
CA ALA A 62 11.84 2.70 -15.09
C ALA A 62 10.47 2.74 -15.75
N ALA A 63 10.04 1.64 -16.38
CA ALA A 63 8.70 1.53 -16.94
C ALA A 63 7.63 1.66 -15.84
N VAL A 64 7.90 1.19 -14.60
CA VAL A 64 6.97 1.27 -13.46
C VAL A 64 6.40 2.67 -13.23
N PRO A 65 7.18 3.67 -12.83
CA PRO A 65 6.68 5.02 -12.61
C PRO A 65 6.14 5.67 -13.89
N ILE A 66 6.69 5.33 -15.07
CA ILE A 66 6.22 5.88 -16.35
C ILE A 66 4.78 5.44 -16.64
N TYR A 67 4.47 4.14 -16.57
CA TYR A 67 3.11 3.68 -16.83
C TYR A 67 2.14 4.16 -15.74
N HIS A 68 2.60 4.34 -14.49
CA HIS A 68 1.79 4.97 -13.44
C HIS A 68 1.37 6.38 -13.85
N ILE A 69 2.33 7.19 -14.30
CA ILE A 69 2.07 8.56 -14.76
C ILE A 69 1.11 8.55 -15.96
N LEU A 70 1.33 7.66 -16.93
CA LEU A 70 0.49 7.55 -18.13
C LEU A 70 -0.95 7.13 -17.78
N LEU A 71 -1.14 6.10 -16.96
CA LEU A 71 -2.47 5.64 -16.54
C LEU A 71 -3.20 6.70 -15.73
N ILE A 72 -2.53 7.38 -14.80
CA ILE A 72 -3.11 8.49 -14.02
C ILE A 72 -3.50 9.67 -14.92
N ARG A 73 -2.79 9.91 -16.04
CA ARG A 73 -3.12 10.96 -17.01
C ARG A 73 -4.28 10.57 -17.92
N MET A 74 -4.29 9.32 -18.40
CA MET A 74 -5.31 8.80 -19.33
C MET A 74 -6.67 8.62 -18.64
N ILE A 75 -6.66 8.18 -17.38
CA ILE A 75 -7.87 7.84 -16.64
C ILE A 75 -8.32 9.03 -15.79
N ARG A 76 -9.49 9.57 -16.10
CA ARG A 76 -10.09 10.69 -15.34
C ARG A 76 -10.43 10.32 -13.89
N ASN A 77 -10.81 9.06 -13.64
CA ASN A 77 -11.15 8.56 -12.31
C ASN A 77 -9.89 8.08 -11.55
N GLN A 78 -9.45 8.85 -10.56
CA GLN A 78 -8.24 8.58 -9.79
C GLN A 78 -8.26 7.23 -9.06
N HIS A 79 -9.38 6.85 -8.45
CA HIS A 79 -9.49 5.58 -7.74
C HIS A 79 -9.45 4.39 -8.70
N LEU A 80 -10.03 4.54 -9.90
CA LEU A 80 -9.94 3.52 -10.94
C LEU A 80 -8.51 3.36 -11.44
N ALA A 81 -7.81 4.46 -11.72
CA ALA A 81 -6.41 4.43 -12.14
C ALA A 81 -5.54 3.73 -11.09
N ALA A 82 -5.65 4.11 -9.82
CA ALA A 82 -4.89 3.52 -8.72
C ALA A 82 -5.21 2.03 -8.50
N SER A 83 -6.48 1.63 -8.65
CA SER A 83 -6.89 0.22 -8.52
C SER A 83 -6.31 -0.65 -9.63
N LEU A 84 -6.35 -0.17 -10.88
CA LEU A 84 -5.72 -0.88 -12.00
C LEU A 84 -4.21 -0.97 -11.86
N LEU A 85 -3.56 0.09 -11.36
CA LEU A 85 -2.13 0.10 -11.09
C LEU A 85 -1.76 -0.92 -10.01
N LEU A 86 -2.55 -1.04 -8.94
CA LEU A 86 -2.34 -2.06 -7.92
C LEU A 86 -2.39 -3.47 -8.52
N LEU A 87 -3.44 -3.77 -9.31
CA LEU A 87 -3.57 -5.07 -9.97
C LEU A 87 -2.39 -5.35 -10.91
N LEU A 88 -1.97 -4.34 -11.68
CA LEU A 88 -0.83 -4.48 -12.57
C LEU A 88 0.47 -4.71 -11.80
N ASN A 89 0.69 -4.02 -10.67
CA ASN A 89 1.85 -4.24 -9.81
C ASN A 89 1.88 -5.66 -9.23
N LEU A 90 0.73 -6.19 -8.80
CA LEU A 90 0.61 -7.55 -8.28
C LEU A 90 0.90 -8.64 -9.32
N VAL A 91 0.96 -8.30 -10.61
CA VAL A 91 1.32 -9.23 -11.69
C VAL A 91 2.74 -8.96 -12.21
N THR A 92 3.05 -7.70 -12.51
CA THR A 92 4.30 -7.32 -13.18
C THR A 92 5.51 -7.37 -12.26
N ILE A 93 5.38 -6.97 -10.99
CA ILE A 93 6.50 -7.01 -10.05
C ILE A 93 6.91 -8.46 -9.74
N PRO A 94 6.00 -9.41 -9.43
CA PRO A 94 6.36 -10.82 -9.35
C PRO A 94 6.95 -11.40 -10.64
N ALA A 95 6.45 -10.99 -11.81
CA ALA A 95 6.97 -11.51 -13.08
C ALA A 95 8.43 -11.12 -13.34
N VAL A 96 8.89 -9.99 -12.80
CA VAL A 96 10.26 -9.46 -12.94
C VAL A 96 11.12 -9.83 -11.74
N PHE A 97 10.68 -9.46 -10.54
CA PHE A 97 11.41 -9.65 -9.28
C PHE A 97 11.13 -10.99 -8.62
N GLY A 98 10.40 -11.92 -9.24
CA GLY A 98 10.30 -13.30 -8.76
C GLY A 98 11.32 -14.24 -9.39
N ARG A 99 12.12 -13.75 -10.34
CA ARG A 99 13.03 -14.55 -11.17
C ARG A 99 14.46 -14.51 -10.62
N PRO A 100 15.03 -15.65 -10.20
CA PRO A 100 16.37 -15.69 -9.63
C PRO A 100 17.47 -15.37 -10.66
N GLU A 101 17.20 -15.54 -11.96
CA GLU A 101 18.13 -15.18 -13.04
C GLU A 101 18.33 -13.67 -13.16
N LEU A 102 17.35 -12.90 -12.70
CA LEU A 102 17.38 -11.43 -12.73
C LEU A 102 17.89 -10.86 -11.41
N VAL A 103 17.44 -11.42 -10.29
CA VAL A 103 17.78 -10.96 -8.94
C VAL A 103 18.16 -12.16 -8.08
N SER A 104 19.43 -12.23 -7.70
CA SER A 104 19.96 -13.35 -6.93
C SER A 104 20.00 -13.09 -5.43
N GLY A 105 19.82 -11.84 -4.99
CA GLY A 105 19.82 -11.48 -3.57
C GLY A 105 19.95 -9.98 -3.33
N PHE A 106 20.38 -9.60 -2.13
CA PHE A 106 20.76 -8.23 -1.80
C PHE A 106 22.24 -7.97 -2.17
N SER A 107 22.57 -6.72 -2.48
CA SER A 107 23.91 -6.32 -2.94
C SER A 107 24.97 -6.53 -1.85
N ASP A 108 26.16 -6.95 -2.27
CA ASP A 108 27.29 -7.19 -1.34
C ASP A 108 27.64 -5.91 -0.54
N PHE A 109 27.45 -4.74 -1.15
CA PHE A 109 27.56 -3.46 -0.46
C PHE A 109 26.57 -3.35 0.70
N LEU A 110 25.27 -3.60 0.47
CA LEU A 110 24.25 -3.52 1.52
C LEU A 110 24.55 -4.52 2.64
N LEU A 111 24.86 -5.76 2.27
CA LEU A 111 25.20 -6.82 3.22
C LEU A 111 26.40 -6.41 4.09
N SER A 112 27.47 -5.88 3.50
CA SER A 112 28.62 -5.37 4.27
C SER A 112 28.26 -4.25 5.25
N ARG A 113 27.29 -3.38 4.91
CA ARG A 113 26.82 -2.32 5.82
C ARG A 113 26.00 -2.90 6.97
N LEU A 114 25.18 -3.91 6.69
CA LEU A 114 24.45 -4.64 7.72
C LEU A 114 25.40 -5.39 8.65
N ASP A 115 26.45 -6.03 8.12
CA ASP A 115 27.47 -6.72 8.92
C ASP A 115 28.23 -5.74 9.83
N ASN A 116 28.60 -4.57 9.32
CA ASN A 116 29.23 -3.51 10.13
C ASN A 116 28.30 -3.00 11.23
N LEU A 117 27.00 -2.83 10.93
CA LEU A 117 25.99 -2.44 11.91
C LEU A 117 25.76 -3.53 12.96
N ALA A 118 25.74 -4.80 12.54
CA ALA A 118 25.63 -5.95 13.42
C ALA A 118 26.83 -6.06 14.35
N ALA A 119 28.06 -5.89 13.83
CA ALA A 119 29.28 -5.88 14.64
C ALA A 119 29.28 -4.76 15.71
N ALA A 120 28.63 -3.63 15.42
CA ALA A 120 28.51 -2.51 16.34
C ALA A 120 27.27 -2.59 17.27
N ASN A 121 26.30 -3.48 17.02
CA ASN A 121 25.03 -3.51 17.73
C ASN A 121 24.50 -4.94 17.93
N LEU A 122 24.53 -5.40 19.18
CA LEU A 122 24.01 -6.71 19.61
C LEU A 122 22.58 -6.98 19.17
N ALA A 123 21.71 -5.96 19.14
CA ALA A 123 20.33 -6.13 18.70
C ALA A 123 20.24 -6.41 17.20
N VAL A 124 21.13 -5.83 16.40
CA VAL A 124 21.19 -6.07 14.95
C VAL A 124 21.85 -7.41 14.66
N ALA A 125 22.90 -7.77 15.40
CA ALA A 125 23.56 -9.07 15.29
C ALA A 125 22.64 -10.26 15.64
N ALA A 126 21.63 -10.04 16.48
CA ALA A 126 20.66 -11.06 16.83
C ALA A 126 19.63 -11.34 15.72
N VAL A 127 19.51 -10.48 14.71
CA VAL A 127 18.54 -10.62 13.62
C VAL A 127 19.07 -11.59 12.57
N SER A 128 18.39 -12.73 12.42
CA SER A 128 18.67 -13.71 11.38
C SER A 128 18.18 -13.25 9.99
N PRO A 129 18.76 -13.76 8.89
CA PRO A 129 18.27 -13.48 7.54
C PRO A 129 16.78 -13.86 7.34
N GLY A 130 16.31 -14.92 8.00
CA GLY A 130 14.91 -15.35 7.95
C GLY A 130 13.96 -14.34 8.62
N GLU A 131 14.39 -13.66 9.68
CA GLU A 131 13.60 -12.58 10.31
C GLU A 131 13.51 -11.35 9.42
N ILE A 132 14.56 -11.03 8.64
CA ILE A 132 14.51 -9.95 7.65
C ILE A 132 13.53 -10.28 6.53
N GLU A 133 13.56 -11.52 6.04
CA GLU A 133 12.61 -12.00 5.02
C GLU A 133 11.17 -11.92 5.53
N ALA A 134 10.91 -12.41 6.74
CA ALA A 134 9.62 -12.31 7.39
C ALA A 134 9.18 -10.84 7.57
N PHE A 135 10.09 -9.96 8.01
CA PHE A 135 9.81 -8.53 8.16
C PHE A 135 9.39 -7.88 6.84
N LEU A 136 10.10 -8.15 5.74
CA LEU A 136 9.77 -7.64 4.42
C LEU A 136 8.43 -8.19 3.92
N PHE A 137 8.19 -9.49 4.10
CA PHE A 137 6.96 -10.15 3.68
C PHE A 137 5.73 -9.63 4.43
N TYR A 138 5.78 -9.58 5.76
CA TYR A 138 4.68 -9.05 6.57
C TYR A 138 4.53 -7.53 6.40
N GLY A 139 5.63 -6.79 6.25
CA GLY A 139 5.62 -5.36 5.94
C GLY A 139 4.93 -5.05 4.61
N MET A 140 5.20 -5.87 3.58
CA MET A 140 4.51 -5.79 2.29
C MET A 140 3.00 -6.05 2.47
N GLY A 141 2.63 -7.07 3.23
CA GLY A 141 1.23 -7.39 3.56
C GLY A 141 0.51 -6.22 4.24
N ILE A 142 1.12 -5.63 5.27
CA ILE A 142 0.59 -4.46 5.98
C ILE A 142 0.43 -3.27 5.02
N MET A 143 1.42 -2.99 4.19
CA MET A 143 1.33 -1.92 3.18
C MET A 143 0.23 -2.19 2.14
N LEU A 144 0.07 -3.44 1.70
CA LEU A 144 -0.96 -3.83 0.76
C LEU A 144 -2.36 -3.57 1.33
N VAL A 145 -2.62 -4.02 2.56
CA VAL A 145 -3.95 -3.83 3.18
C VAL A 145 -4.18 -2.38 3.57
N SER A 146 -3.22 -1.71 4.21
CA SER A 146 -3.40 -0.35 4.70
C SER A 146 -3.43 0.63 3.55
N VAL A 147 -2.39 0.60 2.70
CA VAL A 147 -2.26 1.50 1.56
C VAL A 147 -3.00 0.91 0.37
N GLY A 148 -2.53 -0.19 -0.22
CA GLY A 148 -3.04 -0.71 -1.51
C GLY A 148 -4.57 -0.76 -1.63
N LEU A 149 -5.27 -1.35 -0.66
CA LEU A 149 -6.73 -1.57 -0.73
C LEU A 149 -7.60 -0.31 -0.70
N ASN A 150 -7.10 0.84 -0.26
CA ASN A 150 -7.96 2.02 -0.08
C ASN A 150 -8.57 2.55 -1.39
N ASP A 151 -7.87 2.50 -2.52
CA ASP A 151 -8.42 2.97 -3.80
C ASP A 151 -9.46 2.02 -4.41
N PRO A 152 -9.25 0.68 -4.42
CA PRO A 152 -10.29 -0.29 -4.78
C PRO A 152 -11.55 -0.17 -3.92
N ILE A 153 -11.41 -0.03 -2.60
CA ILE A 153 -12.54 0.14 -1.68
C ILE A 153 -13.29 1.45 -1.99
N ALA A 154 -12.58 2.57 -2.14
CA ALA A 154 -13.20 3.86 -2.47
C ALA A 154 -13.89 3.83 -3.83
N LEU A 155 -13.31 3.16 -4.83
CA LEU A 155 -13.90 2.96 -6.14
C LEU A 155 -15.22 2.19 -6.04
N PHE A 156 -15.22 1.09 -5.29
CA PHE A 156 -16.41 0.27 -5.08
C PHE A 156 -17.53 1.08 -4.43
N LEU A 157 -17.25 1.74 -3.30
CA LEU A 157 -18.26 2.52 -2.57
C LEU A 157 -18.83 3.67 -3.42
N LYS A 158 -17.98 4.34 -4.21
CA LYS A 158 -18.41 5.40 -5.12
C LYS A 158 -19.25 4.87 -6.29
N ARG A 159 -18.90 3.70 -6.83
CA ARG A 159 -19.63 3.06 -7.93
C ARG A 159 -21.01 2.59 -7.49
N SER A 160 -21.12 2.12 -6.25
CA SER A 160 -22.37 1.63 -5.66
C SER A 160 -23.29 2.75 -5.15
N HIS A 161 -22.94 4.03 -5.40
CA HIS A 161 -23.68 5.20 -4.89
C HIS A 161 -23.83 5.22 -3.35
N LEU A 162 -22.92 4.53 -2.64
CA LEU A 162 -22.95 4.41 -1.18
C LEU A 162 -22.15 5.49 -0.49
N MET A 163 -21.33 6.27 -1.21
CA MET A 163 -20.71 7.45 -0.61
C MET A 163 -21.83 8.45 -0.33
N PRO A 164 -22.11 8.79 0.94
CA PRO A 164 -22.99 9.91 1.21
C PRO A 164 -22.38 11.10 0.48
N GLY A 165 -23.18 11.84 -0.27
CA GLY A 165 -22.79 13.21 -0.56
C GLY A 165 -22.56 13.82 0.81
N PHE A 166 -21.33 14.19 1.14
CA PHE A 166 -21.10 15.03 2.32
C PHE A 166 -21.86 16.32 2.01
N ALA A 167 -23.15 16.33 2.35
CA ALA A 167 -23.93 17.52 2.56
C ALA A 167 -23.33 18.15 3.83
N GLY A 168 -22.11 18.68 3.70
CA GLY A 168 -21.80 19.86 4.46
C GLY A 168 -22.84 20.88 4.03
N ASP A 169 -23.57 21.42 4.99
CA ASP A 169 -24.55 22.49 4.81
C ASP A 169 -24.15 23.42 3.65
N SER A 170 -24.74 23.20 2.48
CA SER A 170 -24.61 24.08 1.32
C SER A 170 -25.42 25.38 1.49
N SER A 171 -25.96 25.59 2.69
CA SER A 171 -26.67 26.79 3.16
C SER A 171 -25.74 27.82 3.82
N SER A 172 -24.44 27.54 4.00
CA SER A 172 -23.47 28.56 4.45
C SER A 172 -22.96 29.40 3.27
N PRO A 173 -23.10 30.75 3.27
CA PRO A 173 -22.64 31.64 2.19
C PRO A 173 -21.12 31.67 2.00
N ASN A 174 -20.36 30.97 2.84
CA ASN A 174 -18.91 30.96 2.81
C ASN A 174 -18.41 29.51 2.98
N PRO A 175 -17.95 28.84 1.90
CA PRO A 175 -17.41 27.50 2.02
C PRO A 175 -16.12 27.59 2.83
N ALA A 176 -16.14 27.04 4.05
CA ALA A 176 -14.92 26.84 4.83
C ALA A 176 -13.91 26.01 4.02
N PRO A 177 -12.59 26.27 4.15
CA PRO A 177 -11.59 25.45 3.48
C PRO A 177 -11.82 23.98 3.83
N ALA A 178 -11.85 23.12 2.79
CA ALA A 178 -12.20 21.70 2.88
C ALA A 178 -11.64 21.03 4.15
N ASP A 179 -12.53 20.54 5.01
CA ASP A 179 -12.20 20.00 6.32
C ASP A 179 -11.08 18.93 6.27
N PRO A 180 -10.21 18.82 7.29
CA PRO A 180 -9.22 17.74 7.42
C PRO A 180 -9.82 16.33 7.66
N GLU A 181 -11.14 16.20 7.82
CA GLU A 181 -11.83 14.94 8.10
C GLU A 181 -11.53 13.79 7.11
N PRO A 182 -11.48 14.01 5.78
CA PRO A 182 -11.14 12.96 4.81
C PRO A 182 -9.70 12.42 4.98
N ALA A 183 -8.80 13.20 5.59
CA ALA A 183 -7.47 12.74 5.91
C ALA A 183 -7.47 11.86 7.18
N ARG A 184 -8.21 12.25 8.21
CA ARG A 184 -8.31 11.50 9.47
C ARG A 184 -8.98 10.13 9.29
N GLY A 185 -10.10 10.07 8.55
CA GLY A 185 -10.79 8.80 8.28
C GLY A 185 -9.92 7.77 7.53
N ARG A 186 -9.07 8.22 6.61
CA ARG A 186 -8.12 7.35 5.90
C ARG A 186 -7.06 6.77 6.82
N ILE A 187 -6.48 7.59 7.71
CA ILE A 187 -5.47 7.13 8.67
C ILE A 187 -6.08 6.08 9.61
N ILE A 188 -7.29 6.32 10.12
CA ILE A 188 -8.01 5.33 10.94
C ILE A 188 -8.16 4.01 10.17
N GLY A 189 -8.59 4.06 8.91
CA GLY A 189 -8.70 2.87 8.08
C GLY A 189 -7.37 2.14 7.84
N TYR A 190 -6.24 2.85 7.77
CA TYR A 190 -4.91 2.23 7.66
C TYR A 190 -4.54 1.49 8.95
N LEU A 191 -4.76 2.11 10.10
CA LEU A 191 -4.46 1.50 11.40
C LEU A 191 -5.34 0.28 11.66
N GLU A 192 -6.64 0.39 11.38
CA GLU A 192 -7.60 -0.70 11.58
C GLU A 192 -7.22 -1.93 10.74
N ARG A 193 -6.93 -1.77 9.45
CA ARG A 193 -6.52 -2.90 8.59
C ARG A 193 -5.20 -3.52 9.03
N GLY A 194 -4.25 -2.70 9.47
CA GLY A 194 -2.99 -3.20 10.04
C GLY A 194 -3.23 -4.05 11.29
N ILE A 195 -4.05 -3.57 12.23
CA ILE A 195 -4.41 -4.30 13.46
C ILE A 195 -5.14 -5.60 13.12
N ILE A 196 -6.13 -5.56 12.22
CA ILE A 196 -6.88 -6.74 11.79
C ILE A 196 -5.95 -7.78 11.18
N LEU A 197 -5.03 -7.37 10.31
CA LEU A 197 -4.08 -8.28 9.69
C LEU A 197 -3.16 -8.93 10.75
N VAL A 198 -2.63 -8.15 11.70
CA VAL A 198 -1.80 -8.67 12.80
C VAL A 198 -2.58 -9.66 13.66
N LEU A 199 -3.81 -9.34 14.06
CA LEU A 199 -4.66 -10.23 14.85
C LEU A 199 -4.97 -11.53 14.10
N MET A 200 -5.24 -11.43 12.80
CA MET A 200 -5.48 -12.60 11.96
C MET A 200 -4.27 -13.51 11.86
N LEU A 201 -3.09 -12.95 11.54
CA LEU A 201 -1.84 -13.71 11.42
C LEU A 201 -1.39 -14.30 12.77
N SER A 202 -1.79 -13.69 13.88
CA SER A 202 -1.58 -14.21 15.23
C SER A 202 -2.61 -15.28 15.65
N GLY A 203 -3.55 -15.64 14.78
CA GLY A 203 -4.63 -16.60 15.08
C GLY A 203 -5.77 -16.04 15.96
N ASN A 204 -5.71 -14.77 16.35
CA ASN A 204 -6.68 -14.12 17.24
C ASN A 204 -7.89 -13.57 16.48
N ILE A 205 -8.56 -14.42 15.68
CA ILE A 205 -9.69 -14.00 14.83
C ILE A 205 -10.84 -13.42 15.66
N GLY A 206 -11.09 -13.95 16.86
CA GLY A 206 -12.12 -13.41 17.77
C GLY A 206 -11.86 -11.96 18.18
N ALA A 207 -10.59 -11.56 18.30
CA ALA A 207 -10.23 -10.19 18.68
C ALA A 207 -10.55 -9.15 17.59
N ILE A 208 -10.68 -9.57 16.33
CA ILE A 208 -11.14 -8.72 15.24
C ILE A 208 -12.54 -8.18 15.56
N GLY A 209 -13.41 -8.99 16.17
CA GLY A 209 -14.75 -8.55 16.61
C GLY A 209 -14.72 -7.36 17.56
N PHE A 210 -13.73 -7.28 18.46
CA PHE A 210 -13.57 -6.13 19.36
C PHE A 210 -13.18 -4.86 18.61
N VAL A 211 -12.31 -4.96 17.59
CA VAL A 211 -11.92 -3.82 16.75
C VAL A 211 -13.15 -3.26 16.02
N LEU A 212 -14.00 -4.15 15.48
CA LEU A 212 -15.24 -3.76 14.79
C LEU A 212 -16.27 -3.15 15.76
N ALA A 213 -16.43 -3.74 16.94
CA ALA A 213 -17.32 -3.22 17.97
C ALA A 213 -16.88 -1.81 18.43
N ALA A 214 -15.59 -1.63 18.70
CA ALA A 214 -15.02 -0.34 19.09
C ALA A 214 -15.28 0.74 18.02
N LYS A 215 -15.10 0.39 16.74
CA LYS A 215 -15.43 1.30 15.62
C LYS A 215 -16.90 1.69 15.63
N GLY A 216 -17.81 0.74 15.77
CA GLY A 216 -19.26 0.98 15.83
C GLY A 216 -19.66 1.91 16.97
N ILE A 217 -19.10 1.72 18.18
CA ILE A 217 -19.39 2.55 19.36
C ILE A 217 -19.04 4.02 19.11
N THR A 218 -17.88 4.30 18.50
CA THR A 218 -17.45 5.69 18.24
C THR A 218 -18.36 6.45 17.26
N ARG A 219 -19.13 5.74 16.45
CA ARG A 219 -20.00 6.30 15.41
C ARG A 219 -21.49 6.09 15.69
N PHE A 220 -21.85 5.55 16.87
CA PHE A 220 -23.21 5.14 17.20
C PHE A 220 -24.25 6.24 16.92
N ARG A 221 -24.02 7.48 17.36
CA ARG A 221 -24.95 8.61 17.15
C ARG A 221 -25.13 9.01 15.68
N GLN A 222 -24.19 8.67 14.81
CA GLN A 222 -24.25 8.98 13.38
C GLN A 222 -24.95 7.86 12.60
N LEU A 223 -25.10 6.67 13.19
CA LEU A 223 -25.80 5.53 12.57
C LEU A 223 -27.33 5.70 12.55
N ASP A 224 -27.86 6.75 13.17
CA ASP A 224 -29.28 7.13 13.05
C ASP A 224 -29.61 7.62 11.63
N ASP A 225 -28.61 8.12 10.89
CA ASP A 225 -28.71 8.38 9.46
C ASP A 225 -28.51 7.08 8.68
N ARG A 226 -29.57 6.63 8.00
CA ARG A 226 -29.60 5.38 7.24
C ARG A 226 -28.53 5.33 6.16
N ASP A 227 -28.33 6.41 5.40
CA ASP A 227 -27.39 6.42 4.28
C ASP A 227 -25.94 6.34 4.81
N PHE A 228 -25.67 7.03 5.92
CA PHE A 228 -24.39 6.92 6.61
C PHE A 228 -24.16 5.54 7.23
N ALA A 229 -25.19 4.94 7.84
CA ALA A 229 -25.10 3.62 8.43
C ALA A 229 -24.81 2.53 7.38
N GLU A 230 -25.49 2.57 6.23
CA GLU A 230 -25.25 1.66 5.10
C GLU A 230 -23.83 1.83 4.55
N TYR A 231 -23.36 3.08 4.38
CA TYR A 231 -21.98 3.39 3.97
C TYR A 231 -20.94 2.79 4.92
N VAL A 232 -21.08 3.03 6.23
CA VAL A 232 -20.12 2.56 7.23
C VAL A 232 -20.14 1.04 7.32
N LEU A 233 -21.31 0.41 7.28
CA LEU A 233 -21.45 -1.04 7.36
C LEU A 233 -20.79 -1.73 6.16
N ILE A 234 -21.17 -1.33 4.94
CA ILE A 234 -20.64 -1.93 3.71
C ILE A 234 -19.15 -1.64 3.58
N GLY A 235 -18.72 -0.40 3.86
CA GLY A 235 -17.31 -0.02 3.82
C GLY A 235 -16.45 -0.80 4.80
N THR A 236 -16.95 -1.04 6.01
CA THR A 236 -16.25 -1.82 7.04
C THR A 236 -16.18 -3.29 6.63
N LEU A 237 -17.30 -3.91 6.25
CA LEU A 237 -17.32 -5.32 5.83
C LEU A 237 -16.41 -5.58 4.62
N LEU A 238 -16.44 -4.71 3.62
CA LEU A 238 -15.57 -4.83 2.45
C LEU A 238 -14.09 -4.70 2.83
N SER A 239 -13.75 -3.72 3.67
CA SER A 239 -12.38 -3.47 4.12
C SER A 239 -11.84 -4.65 4.93
N VAL A 240 -12.63 -5.15 5.88
CA VAL A 240 -12.28 -6.29 6.74
C VAL A 240 -12.17 -7.56 5.90
N GLY A 241 -13.15 -7.85 5.06
CA GLY A 241 -13.15 -9.03 4.20
C GLY A 241 -11.95 -9.07 3.25
N ALA A 242 -11.62 -7.94 2.61
CA ALA A 242 -10.43 -7.84 1.76
C ALA A 242 -9.13 -8.01 2.55
N THR A 243 -9.04 -7.42 3.76
CA THR A 243 -7.89 -7.59 4.66
C THR A 243 -7.73 -9.05 5.09
N MET A 244 -8.84 -9.71 5.42
CA MET A 244 -8.84 -11.12 5.81
C MET A 244 -8.42 -12.02 4.65
N LEU A 245 -8.91 -11.77 3.44
CA LEU A 245 -8.48 -12.51 2.25
C LEU A 245 -6.98 -12.37 2.03
N THR A 246 -6.44 -11.14 2.16
CA THR A 246 -4.98 -10.93 2.12
C THR A 246 -4.26 -11.72 3.22
N GLY A 247 -4.78 -11.74 4.45
CA GLY A 247 -4.23 -12.55 5.53
C GLY A 247 -4.19 -14.05 5.21
N VAL A 248 -5.27 -14.63 4.67
CA VAL A 248 -5.29 -16.04 4.23
C VAL A 248 -4.21 -16.30 3.18
N VAL A 249 -4.12 -15.42 2.19
CA VAL A 249 -3.11 -15.53 1.14
C VAL A 249 -1.71 -15.48 1.73
N LEU A 250 -1.42 -14.54 2.63
CA LEU A 250 -0.11 -14.43 3.29
C LEU A 250 0.22 -15.67 4.12
N SER A 251 -0.74 -16.20 4.88
CA SER A 251 -0.56 -17.43 5.67
C SER A 251 -0.29 -18.67 4.83
N ALA A 252 -0.66 -18.67 3.54
CA ALA A 252 -0.35 -19.78 2.64
C ALA A 252 1.10 -19.81 2.14
N PHE A 253 1.86 -18.71 2.33
CA PHE A 253 3.25 -18.58 1.92
C PHE A 253 4.25 -18.63 3.09
N VAL A 254 3.75 -18.78 4.32
CA VAL A 254 4.54 -18.94 5.57
C VAL A 254 4.58 -20.40 5.95
#